data_AF-A0AAN8FDY5-F1
#
_entry.id   AF-A0AAN8FDY5-F1
#
_cell.length_a   1.000
_cell.length_b   1.000
_cell.length_c   1.000
_cell.angle_alpha   90.00
_cell.angle_beta   90.00
_cell.angle_gamma   90.00
#
_symmetry.space_group_name_H-M   'P 1'
#
loop_
_entity.id
_entity.type
_entity.pdbx_description
1 polymer ?
#
loop_
_entity_poly.entity_id
_entity_poly.type
_entity_poly.pdbx_seq_one_letter_code
_entity_poly.pdbx_strand_id
1 'polypeptide(L)'
;MPNDSPVNKKQSAILMALKRFSNFAIIVLAALVGCVQPSILNCIYFLSFLFVASWWAMYKPLRHQIYNKIKKSLLFYAAIHILTIYVYQIPVVQGALPGDSVIARVVGLSPILLTNCQRWWTFWLNNSLQWPAILNPMILLVFYHVLMLQLLWTYNGSRDYVDDNDGNSSVHEE
;
A
#
# COMPACT_ATOMS: atom_id res chain seq x y z
N MET A 1 -0.34 -7.85 -41.82
CA MET A 1 0.89 -7.69 -41.01
C MET A 1 0.69 -6.50 -40.09
N PRO A 2 0.56 -6.69 -38.77
CA PRO A 2 0.46 -5.55 -37.87
C PRO A 2 1.80 -4.80 -37.87
N ASN A 3 1.72 -3.49 -38.03
CA ASN A 3 2.86 -2.60 -38.23
C ASN A 3 3.51 -2.31 -36.86
N ASP A 4 4.40 -3.20 -36.42
CA ASP A 4 5.19 -3.04 -35.19
C ASP A 4 6.25 -1.95 -35.36
N SER A 5 5.81 -0.70 -35.27
CA SER A 5 6.69 0.46 -35.33
C SER A 5 7.70 0.46 -34.16
N PRO A 6 8.96 0.92 -34.37
CA PRO A 6 9.99 0.93 -33.34
C PRO A 6 9.61 1.77 -32.10
N VAL A 7 8.65 2.68 -32.25
CA VAL A 7 8.07 3.50 -31.16
C VAL A 7 7.28 2.62 -30.18
N ASN A 8 6.46 1.69 -30.66
CA ASN A 8 5.63 0.79 -29.83
C ASN A 8 6.49 -0.16 -28.98
N LYS A 9 7.61 -0.64 -29.56
CA LYS A 9 8.57 -1.51 -28.86
C LYS A 9 9.28 -0.78 -27.71
N LYS A 10 9.67 0.48 -27.93
CA LYS A 10 10.32 1.31 -26.89
C LYS A 10 9.34 1.64 -25.74
N GLN A 11 8.09 1.97 -26.07
CA GLN A 11 7.05 2.21 -25.06
C GLN A 11 6.78 0.96 -24.20
N SER A 12 6.67 -0.21 -24.82
CA SER A 12 6.47 -1.49 -24.12
C SER A 12 7.63 -1.84 -23.20
N ALA A 13 8.87 -1.57 -23.61
CA ALA A 13 10.06 -1.80 -22.77
C ALA A 13 10.07 -0.89 -21.53
N ILE A 14 9.71 0.39 -21.68
CA ILE A 14 9.60 1.34 -20.57
C ILE A 14 8.51 0.90 -19.59
N LEU A 15 7.36 0.47 -20.10
CA LEU A 15 6.25 -0.05 -19.31
C LEU A 15 6.68 -1.25 -18.45
N MET A 16 7.39 -2.21 -19.05
CA MET A 16 7.91 -3.38 -18.36
C MET A 16 8.93 -3.02 -17.27
N ALA A 17 9.82 -2.06 -17.57
CA ALA A 17 10.78 -1.56 -16.59
C ALA A 17 10.08 -0.89 -15.41
N LEU A 18 9.08 -0.04 -15.67
CA LEU A 18 8.28 0.64 -14.65
C LEU A 18 7.52 -0.36 -13.77
N LYS A 19 6.95 -1.41 -14.37
CA LYS A 19 6.26 -2.49 -13.64
C LYS A 19 7.20 -3.26 -12.72
N ARG A 20 8.44 -3.53 -13.16
CA ARG A 20 9.48 -4.15 -12.32
C ARG A 20 9.86 -3.23 -11.18
N PHE A 21 10.19 -1.97 -11.49
CA PHE A 21 10.57 -0.97 -10.48
C PHE A 21 9.47 -0.78 -9.43
N SER A 22 8.20 -0.68 -9.83
CA SER A 22 7.07 -0.55 -8.91
C SER A 22 6.94 -1.74 -7.95
N ASN A 23 7.17 -2.97 -8.41
CA ASN A 23 7.18 -4.14 -7.53
C ASN A 23 8.24 -4.03 -6.44
N PHE A 24 9.45 -3.58 -6.79
CA PHE A 24 10.51 -3.33 -5.80
C PHE A 24 10.14 -2.17 -4.87
N ALA A 25 9.60 -1.08 -5.41
CA ALA A 25 9.18 0.07 -4.65
C ALA A 25 8.15 -0.30 -3.57
N ILE A 26 7.18 -1.16 -3.89
CA ILE A 26 6.20 -1.67 -2.93
C ILE A 26 6.88 -2.43 -1.78
N ILE A 27 7.85 -3.30 -2.09
CA ILE A 27 8.58 -4.08 -1.09
C ILE A 27 9.39 -3.15 -0.17
N VAL A 28 10.08 -2.17 -0.75
CA VAL A 28 10.85 -1.17 0.00
C VAL A 28 9.95 -0.27 0.86
N LEU A 29 8.82 0.19 0.31
CA LEU A 29 7.84 0.99 1.05
C LEU A 29 7.24 0.20 2.22
N ALA A 30 6.96 -1.09 2.05
CA ALA A 30 6.49 -1.96 3.14
C ALA A 30 7.53 -2.05 4.28
N ALA A 31 8.82 -2.15 3.93
CA ALA A 31 9.90 -2.11 4.91
C ALA A 31 9.98 -0.74 5.62
N LEU A 32 9.86 0.36 4.87
CA LEU A 32 9.86 1.71 5.42
C LEU A 32 8.71 1.92 6.41
N VAL A 33 7.48 1.55 6.04
CA VAL A 33 6.31 1.60 6.95
C VAL A 33 6.58 0.79 8.22
N GLY A 34 7.14 -0.41 8.08
CA GLY A 34 7.48 -1.28 9.20
C GLY A 34 8.54 -0.71 10.15
N CYS A 35 9.56 -0.02 9.61
CA CYS A 35 10.70 0.46 10.37
C CYS A 35 10.53 1.87 10.95
N VAL A 36 9.73 2.74 10.32
CA VAL A 36 9.58 4.16 10.73
C VAL A 36 9.01 4.28 12.14
N GLN A 37 8.03 3.46 12.49
CA GLN A 37 7.47 3.43 13.83
C GLN A 37 7.27 1.97 14.25
N PRO A 38 8.03 1.46 15.24
CA PRO A 38 7.83 0.11 15.74
C PRO A 38 6.49 0.04 16.47
N SER A 39 5.51 -0.64 15.88
CA SER A 39 4.18 -0.84 16.44
C SER A 39 3.59 -2.19 16.03
N ILE A 40 2.57 -2.67 16.74
CA ILE A 40 1.87 -3.92 16.41
C ILE A 40 1.26 -3.83 15.01
N LEU A 41 0.62 -2.70 14.67
CA LEU A 41 0.01 -2.54 13.34
C LEU A 41 1.06 -2.47 12.23
N ASN A 42 2.23 -1.87 12.50
CA ASN A 42 3.33 -1.80 11.54
C ASN A 42 4.09 -3.13 11.37
N CYS A 43 4.08 -3.98 12.40
CA CYS A 43 4.72 -5.30 12.39
C CYS A 43 4.21 -6.17 11.24
N ILE A 44 2.92 -6.09 10.89
CA ILE A 44 2.34 -6.87 9.79
C ILE A 44 2.99 -6.51 8.43
N TYR A 45 3.30 -5.24 8.17
CA TYR A 45 4.00 -4.85 6.93
C TYR A 45 5.46 -5.32 6.95
N PHE A 46 6.12 -5.23 8.11
CA PHE A 46 7.49 -5.69 8.27
C PHE A 46 7.62 -7.21 8.08
N LEU A 47 6.74 -8.00 8.67
CA LEU A 47 6.70 -9.46 8.49
C LEU A 47 6.37 -9.83 7.04
N SER A 48 5.47 -9.09 6.38
CA SER A 48 5.17 -9.29 4.96
C SER A 48 6.40 -9.03 4.09
N PHE A 49 7.15 -7.96 4.37
CA PHE A 49 8.42 -7.67 3.72
C PHE A 49 9.44 -8.80 3.95
N LEU A 50 9.63 -9.24 5.19
CA LEU A 50 10.56 -10.32 5.52
C LEU A 50 10.18 -11.63 4.83
N PHE A 51 8.90 -11.95 4.74
CA PHE A 51 8.42 -13.14 4.04
C PHE A 51 8.78 -13.09 2.55
N VAL A 52 8.54 -11.95 1.88
CA VAL A 52 8.87 -11.76 0.47
C VAL A 52 10.39 -11.79 0.24
N ALA A 53 11.17 -11.13 1.10
CA ALA A 53 12.62 -11.10 1.03
C ALA A 53 13.25 -12.48 1.26
N SER A 54 12.79 -13.22 2.28
CA SER A 54 13.22 -14.59 2.54
C SER A 54 12.89 -15.51 1.38
N TRP A 55 11.71 -15.33 0.79
CA TRP A 55 11.31 -16.11 -0.37
C TRP A 55 12.20 -15.85 -1.59
N TRP A 56 12.54 -14.57 -1.84
CA TRP A 56 13.50 -14.18 -2.87
C TRP A 56 14.87 -14.82 -2.64
N ALA A 57 15.35 -14.84 -1.39
CA ALA A 57 16.61 -15.47 -1.03
C ALA A 57 16.62 -17.00 -1.26
N MET A 58 15.48 -17.67 -1.06
CA MET A 58 15.34 -19.11 -1.27
C MET A 58 15.16 -19.55 -2.74
N TYR A 59 15.12 -18.61 -3.70
CA TYR A 59 15.01 -18.87 -5.14
C TYR A 59 13.82 -19.76 -5.57
N LYS A 60 12.78 -19.86 -4.75
CA LYS A 60 11.57 -20.63 -5.08
C LYS A 60 10.69 -19.80 -6.03
N PRO A 61 10.20 -20.33 -7.17
CA PRO A 61 9.29 -19.58 -8.01
C PRO A 61 7.93 -19.41 -7.30
N LEU A 62 7.63 -18.18 -6.87
CA LEU A 62 6.31 -17.82 -6.34
C LEU A 62 5.32 -17.80 -7.52
N ARG A 63 4.26 -18.60 -7.43
CA ARG A 63 3.17 -18.55 -8.42
C ARG A 63 2.58 -17.15 -8.43
N HIS A 64 2.42 -16.56 -9.62
CA HIS A 64 1.92 -15.18 -9.82
C HIS A 64 0.61 -14.90 -9.04
N GLN A 65 -0.24 -15.93 -8.90
CA GLN A 65 -1.49 -15.90 -8.13
C GLN A 65 -1.28 -15.58 -6.64
N ILE A 66 -0.23 -16.13 -6.02
CA ILE A 66 0.05 -15.93 -4.58
C ILE A 66 0.52 -14.50 -4.34
N TYR A 67 1.40 -14.00 -5.21
CA TYR A 67 1.87 -12.61 -5.14
C TYR A 67 0.72 -11.61 -5.25
N ASN A 68 -0.22 -11.84 -6.18
CA ASN A 68 -1.42 -11.00 -6.32
C ASN A 68 -2.35 -11.10 -5.10
N LYS A 69 -2.47 -12.29 -4.47
CA LYS A 69 -3.23 -12.45 -3.21
C LYS A 69 -2.59 -11.68 -2.05
N ILE A 70 -1.26 -11.75 -1.88
CA ILE A 70 -0.53 -11.01 -0.85
C ILE A 70 -0.77 -9.50 -1.03
N LYS A 71 -0.63 -8.98 -2.25
CA LYS A 71 -0.90 -7.56 -2.54
C LYS A 71 -2.33 -7.13 -2.20
N LYS A 72 -3.33 -7.93 -2.57
CA LYS A 72 -4.74 -7.66 -2.25
C LYS A 72 -4.98 -7.65 -0.74
N SER A 73 -4.42 -8.63 -0.02
CA SER A 73 -4.52 -8.71 1.44
C SER A 73 -3.86 -7.50 2.12
N LEU A 74 -2.68 -7.09 1.64
CA LEU A 74 -1.94 -5.96 2.17
C LEU A 74 -2.63 -4.62 1.89
N LEU A 75 -3.28 -4.50 0.73
CA LEU A 75 -4.12 -3.34 0.38
C LEU A 75 -5.34 -3.23 1.31
N PHE A 76 -6.04 -4.33 1.54
CA PHE A 76 -7.18 -4.37 2.45
C PHE A 76 -6.77 -4.04 3.90
N TYR A 77 -5.66 -4.61 4.35
CA TYR A 77 -5.09 -4.30 5.66
C TYR A 77 -4.69 -2.83 5.79
N ALA A 78 -4.04 -2.25 4.77
CA ALA A 78 -3.72 -0.83 4.73
C ALA A 78 -4.96 0.07 4.78
N ALA A 79 -6.05 -0.28 4.09
CA ALA A 79 -7.31 0.47 4.16
C ALA A 79 -7.89 0.46 5.59
N ILE A 80 -7.93 -0.69 6.24
CA ILE A 80 -8.39 -0.81 7.64
C ILE A 80 -7.48 0.01 8.56
N HIS A 81 -6.16 -0.08 8.40
CA HIS A 81 -5.21 0.63 9.24
C HIS A 81 -5.35 2.16 9.10
N ILE A 82 -5.49 2.67 7.87
CA ILE A 82 -5.75 4.10 7.62
C ILE A 82 -7.08 4.51 8.27
N LEU A 83 -8.12 3.69 8.15
CA LEU A 83 -9.41 3.94 8.80
C LEU A 83 -9.28 3.99 10.33
N THR A 84 -8.52 3.06 10.92
CA THR A 84 -8.24 3.04 12.36
C THR A 84 -7.52 4.31 12.82
N ILE A 85 -6.50 4.76 12.08
CA ILE A 85 -5.79 6.02 12.37
C ILE A 85 -6.75 7.20 12.29
N TYR A 86 -7.62 7.22 11.27
CA TYR A 86 -8.61 8.28 11.06
C TYR A 86 -9.64 8.35 12.20
N VAL A 87 -10.23 7.20 12.57
CA VAL A 87 -11.16 7.10 13.69
C VAL A 87 -10.50 7.53 15.01
N TYR A 88 -9.22 7.23 15.20
CA TYR A 88 -8.48 7.66 16.39
C TYR A 88 -8.26 9.17 16.47
N GLN A 89 -8.33 9.92 15.37
CA GLN A 89 -8.27 11.39 15.43
C GLN A 89 -9.57 12.02 15.95
N ILE A 90 -10.66 11.25 16.11
CA ILE A 90 -11.92 11.76 16.64
C ILE A 90 -11.77 12.01 18.15
N PRO A 91 -12.10 13.21 18.66
CA PRO A 91 -11.90 13.56 20.08
C PRO A 91 -12.58 12.61 21.06
N VAL A 92 -13.75 12.06 20.69
CA VAL A 92 -14.47 11.07 21.49
C VAL A 92 -13.64 9.80 21.71
N VAL A 93 -12.93 9.34 20.67
CA VAL A 93 -12.09 8.13 20.73
C VAL A 93 -10.81 8.40 21.52
N GLN A 94 -10.20 9.58 21.33
CA GLN A 94 -9.05 10.02 22.12
C GLN A 94 -9.38 10.16 23.62
N GLY A 95 -10.61 10.56 23.95
CA GLY A 95 -11.10 10.61 25.33
C GLY A 95 -11.23 9.24 25.98
N ALA A 96 -11.61 8.20 25.20
CA ALA A 96 -11.68 6.83 25.68
C ALA A 96 -10.29 6.16 25.78
N LEU A 97 -9.37 6.49 24.87
CA LEU A 97 -8.00 5.95 24.81
C LEU A 97 -6.98 7.10 24.70
N PRO A 98 -6.51 7.65 25.83
CA PRO A 98 -5.55 8.75 25.81
C PRO A 98 -4.24 8.31 25.16
N GLY A 99 -3.63 9.19 24.34
CA GLY A 99 -2.41 8.88 23.59
C GLY A 99 -1.17 8.62 24.46
N ASP A 100 -1.23 8.98 25.74
CA ASP A 100 -0.19 8.65 26.73
C ASP A 100 -0.29 7.22 27.27
N SER A 101 -1.38 6.52 26.98
CA SER A 101 -1.50 5.11 27.34
C SER A 101 -0.47 4.27 26.58
N VAL A 102 0.14 3.32 27.28
CA VAL A 102 1.07 2.34 26.69
C VAL A 102 0.39 1.56 25.55
N ILE A 103 -0.91 1.31 25.70
CA ILE A 103 -1.73 0.60 24.70
C ILE A 103 -1.79 1.38 23.38
N ALA A 104 -2.09 2.68 23.42
CA ALA A 104 -2.12 3.51 22.21
C ALA A 104 -0.76 3.51 21.50
N ARG A 105 0.33 3.65 22.26
CA ARG A 105 1.71 3.66 21.73
C ARG A 105 2.12 2.33 21.10
N VAL A 106 1.83 1.20 21.77
CA VAL A 106 2.19 -0.14 21.29
C VAL A 106 1.40 -0.52 20.05
N VAL A 107 0.12 -0.14 19.97
CA VAL A 107 -0.69 -0.33 18.76
C VAL A 107 -0.20 0.57 17.61
N GLY A 108 0.40 1.73 17.93
CA GLY A 108 0.89 2.71 16.96
C GLY A 108 -0.08 3.88 16.72
N LEU A 109 -1.06 4.04 17.61
CA LEU A 109 -2.04 5.12 17.59
C LEU A 109 -1.39 6.37 18.15
N SER A 110 -1.19 7.38 17.29
CA SER A 110 -0.58 8.65 17.68
C SER A 110 -1.61 9.77 17.54
N PRO A 111 -1.82 10.61 18.58
CA PRO A 111 -2.69 11.76 18.49
C PRO A 111 -1.97 12.88 17.73
N ILE A 112 -2.25 12.98 16.43
CA ILE A 112 -1.61 13.96 15.54
C ILE A 112 -2.34 15.29 15.65
N LEU A 113 -3.68 15.23 15.64
CA LEU A 113 -4.56 16.36 15.80
C LEU A 113 -5.03 16.44 17.25
N LEU A 114 -4.78 17.60 17.87
CA LEU A 114 -5.34 17.96 19.16
C LEU A 114 -6.49 18.94 18.94
N THR A 115 -7.68 18.56 19.41
CA THR A 115 -8.88 19.40 19.38
C THR A 115 -9.30 19.77 20.79
N ASN A 116 -9.55 21.05 21.05
CA ASN A 116 -10.09 21.51 22.33
C ASN A 116 -11.62 21.62 22.24
N CYS A 117 -12.35 21.03 23.19
CA CYS A 117 -13.82 21.05 23.21
C CYS A 117 -14.43 22.46 23.22
N GLN A 118 -13.73 23.47 23.76
CA GLN A 118 -14.21 24.86 23.73
C GLN A 118 -13.94 25.59 22.40
N ARG A 119 -13.02 25.09 21.57
CA ARG A 119 -12.65 25.71 20.28
C ARG A 119 -12.46 24.63 19.22
N TRP A 120 -13.57 24.01 18.82
CA TRP A 120 -13.61 22.97 17.79
C TRP A 120 -13.10 23.44 16.42
N TRP A 121 -13.06 24.76 16.17
CA TRP A 121 -12.50 25.37 14.95
C TRP A 121 -10.98 25.57 14.98
N THR A 122 -10.29 25.29 16.10
CA THR A 122 -8.83 25.39 16.20
C THR A 122 -8.18 24.01 16.20
N PHE A 123 -7.40 23.73 15.16
CA PHE A 123 -6.63 22.50 15.04
C PHE A 123 -5.17 22.79 15.37
N TRP A 124 -4.61 22.05 16.33
CA TRP A 124 -3.20 22.16 16.70
C TRP A 124 -2.53 20.83 16.38
N LEU A 125 -1.41 20.88 15.65
CA LEU A 125 -0.53 19.72 15.57
C LEU A 125 0.13 19.51 16.92
N ASN A 126 0.20 18.26 17.35
CA ASN A 126 0.90 17.92 18.56
C ASN A 126 2.43 18.03 18.36
N ASN A 127 2.99 19.21 18.66
CA ASN A 127 4.43 19.47 18.57
C ASN A 127 5.28 18.65 19.56
N SER A 128 4.66 17.96 20.53
CA SER A 128 5.38 17.06 21.44
C SER A 128 5.60 15.65 20.85
N LEU A 129 4.99 15.36 19.70
CA LEU A 129 5.07 14.05 19.06
C LEU A 129 6.37 13.91 18.28
N GLN A 130 7.01 12.73 18.38
CA GLN A 130 8.23 12.45 17.63
C GLN A 130 7.95 12.44 16.11
N TRP A 131 8.85 13.03 15.33
CA TRP A 131 8.78 13.08 13.86
C TRP A 131 8.38 11.75 13.18
N PRO A 132 8.87 10.57 13.58
CA PRO A 132 8.49 9.32 12.93
C PRO A 132 7.01 8.97 13.07
N ALA A 133 6.36 9.35 14.16
CA ALA A 133 4.93 9.10 14.38
C ALA A 133 4.04 9.98 13.49
N ILE A 134 4.50 11.19 13.15
CA ILE A 134 3.82 12.07 12.17
C ILE A 134 4.05 11.55 10.74
N LEU A 135 5.24 11.03 10.47
CA LEU A 135 5.63 10.55 9.15
C LEU A 135 4.97 9.19 8.78
N ASN A 136 4.73 8.33 9.77
CA ASN A 136 4.13 7.01 9.58
C ASN A 136 2.83 7.01 8.73
N PRO A 137 1.78 7.78 9.09
CA PRO A 137 0.54 7.82 8.29
C PRO A 137 0.76 8.36 6.86
N MET A 138 1.73 9.27 6.66
CA MET A 138 2.06 9.80 5.34
C MET A 138 2.67 8.71 4.44
N ILE A 139 3.63 7.95 4.96
CA ILE A 139 4.26 6.84 4.22
C ILE A 139 3.23 5.74 3.98
N LEU A 140 2.39 5.42 4.97
CA LEU A 140 1.32 4.44 4.83
C LEU A 140 0.32 4.83 3.74
N LEU A 141 -0.03 6.12 3.63
CA LEU A 141 -0.90 6.64 2.59
C LEU A 141 -0.27 6.48 1.21
N VAL A 142 1.01 6.84 1.05
CA VAL A 142 1.76 6.66 -0.20
C VAL A 142 1.80 5.17 -0.57
N PHE A 143 2.10 4.31 0.40
CA PHE A 143 2.13 2.87 0.21
C PHE A 143 0.79 2.30 -0.29
N TYR A 144 -0.33 2.73 0.32
CA TYR A 144 -1.67 2.35 -0.12
C TYR A 144 -1.95 2.75 -1.58
N HIS A 145 -1.64 3.98 -1.96
CA HIS A 145 -1.87 4.47 -3.33
C HIS A 145 -0.99 3.75 -4.35
N VAL A 146 0.29 3.52 -4.06
CA VAL A 146 1.19 2.77 -4.95
C VAL A 146 0.70 1.34 -5.14
N LEU A 147 0.26 0.66 -4.06
CA LEU A 147 -0.33 -0.68 -4.15
C LEU A 147 -1.61 -0.69 -4.99
N MET A 148 -2.50 0.27 -4.76
CA MET A 148 -3.76 0.40 -5.49
C MET A 148 -3.51 0.60 -6.99
N LEU A 149 -2.65 1.56 -7.35
CA LEU A 149 -2.27 1.84 -8.74
C LEU A 149 -1.68 0.59 -9.41
N GLN A 150 -0.76 -0.10 -8.74
CA GLN A 150 -0.15 -1.31 -9.27
C GLN A 150 -1.17 -2.42 -9.49
N LEU A 151 -2.14 -2.59 -8.59
CA LEU A 151 -3.16 -3.61 -8.70
C LEU A 151 -4.17 -3.28 -9.81
N LEU A 152 -4.58 -2.02 -9.92
CA LEU A 152 -5.46 -1.53 -10.98
C LEU A 152 -4.84 -1.76 -12.36
N TRP A 153 -3.57 -1.41 -12.52
CA TRP A 153 -2.83 -1.66 -13.76
C TRP A 153 -2.73 -3.15 -14.09
N THR A 154 -2.50 -3.99 -13.07
CA THR A 154 -2.44 -5.44 -13.26
C THR A 154 -3.81 -6.01 -13.64
N TYR A 155 -4.90 -5.45 -13.12
CA TYR A 155 -6.26 -5.85 -13.46
C TYR A 155 -6.66 -5.41 -14.88
N ASN A 156 -6.41 -4.14 -15.24
CA ASN A 156 -6.72 -3.64 -16.58
C ASN A 156 -5.93 -4.38 -17.66
N GLY A 157 -4.63 -4.62 -17.45
CA GLY A 157 -3.84 -5.41 -18.41
C GLY A 157 -4.28 -6.87 -18.52
N SER A 158 -4.94 -7.43 -17.50
CA SER A 158 -5.52 -8.78 -17.58
C SER A 158 -6.87 -8.81 -18.30
N ARG A 159 -7.61 -7.70 -18.32
CA ARG A 159 -8.87 -7.57 -19.08
C ARG A 159 -8.61 -7.42 -20.57
N ASP A 160 -7.63 -6.57 -20.93
CA ASP A 160 -7.20 -6.33 -22.31
C ASP A 160 -6.86 -7.64 -23.04
N TYR A 161 -6.15 -8.56 -22.36
CA TYR A 161 -5.81 -9.88 -22.90
C TYR A 161 -7.01 -10.81 -23.13
N VAL A 162 -8.07 -10.68 -22.33
CA VAL A 162 -9.29 -11.49 -22.49
C VAL A 162 -10.10 -10.98 -23.69
N ASP A 163 -10.26 -9.66 -23.80
CA ASP A 163 -11.01 -9.03 -24.89
C ASP A 163 -10.32 -9.28 -26.26
N ASP A 164 -8.98 -9.28 -26.33
CA ASP A 164 -8.21 -9.62 -27.55
C ASP A 164 -8.39 -11.09 -27.98
N ASN A 165 -8.48 -12.01 -27.02
CA ASN A 165 -8.62 -13.43 -27.31
C ASN A 165 -10.04 -13.76 -27.80
N ASP A 166 -11.05 -13.10 -27.25
CA ASP A 166 -12.45 -13.28 -27.64
C ASP A 166 -12.67 -12.73 -29.06
N GLY A 167 -12.11 -11.57 -29.40
CA GLY A 167 -12.21 -10.97 -30.75
C GLY A 167 -11.49 -11.73 -31.86
N ASN A 168 -10.43 -12.49 -31.53
CA ASN A 168 -9.72 -13.31 -32.52
C ASN A 168 -10.31 -14.72 -32.66
N SER A 169 -11.21 -15.12 -31.75
CA SER A 169 -11.88 -16.43 -31.79
C SER A 169 -13.12 -16.46 -32.68
N SER A 170 -13.67 -15.30 -33.06
CA SER A 170 -14.91 -15.18 -33.86
C SER A 170 -14.70 -15.12 -35.39
N VAL A 171 -13.51 -15.45 -35.92
CA VAL A 171 -13.18 -15.31 -37.37
C VAL A 171 -13.01 -16.68 -38.07
N HIS A 172 -13.62 -17.75 -37.55
CA HIS A 172 -13.70 -19.03 -38.26
C HIS A 172 -15.11 -19.61 -38.14
N GLU A 173 -16.06 -19.05 -38.89
CA GLU A 173 -17.30 -19.72 -39.26
C GLU A 173 -17.96 -19.02 -40.46
N GLU A 174 -17.32 -19.09 -41.63
CA GLU A 174 -17.94 -19.28 -42.95
C GLU A 174 -16.91 -19.28 -44.10
#